data_AF-A0A7Y0S1Q1-F1
#
_entry.id   AF-A0A7Y0S1Q1-F1
#
_cell.length_a   1.000
_cell.length_b   1.000
_cell.length_c   1.000
_cell.angle_alpha   90.00
_cell.angle_beta   90.00
_cell.angle_gamma   90.00
#
_symmetry.space_group_name_H-M   'P 1'
#
loop_
_entity.id
_entity.type
_entity.pdbx_description
1 polymer ?
#
loop_
_entity_poly.entity_id
_entity_poly.type
_entity_poly.pdbx_seq_one_letter_code
_entity_poly.pdbx_strand_id
1 'polypeptide(L)'
;ETVSKTIKKSRHCDLGLVANPDNNYKLTGCLVERDKPLPLKFAVQDPERYTSQRLATLLKELNIGVSGKIRVGTAPEKQRKLIAMH
;
A
#
# COMPACT_ATOMS: atom_id res chain seq x y z
N GLU A 1 -27.55 20.55 -29.05
CA GLU A 1 -26.96 19.89 -27.87
C GLU A 1 -25.46 20.23 -27.76
N THR A 2 -25.09 21.26 -27.01
CA THR A 2 -23.69 21.68 -26.85
C THR A 2 -23.15 21.15 -25.52
N VAL A 3 -22.29 20.14 -25.58
CA VAL A 3 -21.73 19.49 -24.38
C VAL A 3 -20.80 20.45 -23.62
N SER A 4 -21.09 20.69 -22.33
CA SER A 4 -20.29 21.56 -21.45
C SER A 4 -18.82 21.14 -21.38
N LYS A 5 -17.90 22.11 -21.24
CA LYS A 5 -16.44 21.89 -21.18
C LYS A 5 -16.04 20.85 -20.11
N THR A 6 -16.73 20.84 -18.97
CA THR A 6 -16.51 19.88 -17.88
C THR A 6 -16.82 18.44 -18.32
N ILE A 7 -17.90 18.25 -19.06
CA ILE A 7 -18.31 16.94 -19.58
C ILE A 7 -17.34 16.47 -20.68
N LYS A 8 -16.83 17.39 -21.52
CA LYS A 8 -15.78 17.05 -22.51
C LYS A 8 -14.48 16.59 -21.85
N LYS A 9 -13.97 17.29 -20.84
CA LYS A 9 -12.73 16.89 -20.12
C LYS A 9 -12.88 15.53 -19.43
N SER A 10 -14.04 15.28 -18.80
CA SER A 10 -14.32 14.00 -18.13
C SER A 10 -14.41 12.81 -19.10
N ARG A 11 -14.83 13.01 -20.35
CA ARG A 11 -14.95 11.93 -21.34
C ARG A 11 -13.63 11.53 -21.99
N HIS A 12 -12.57 12.33 -21.82
CA HIS A 12 -11.29 12.14 -22.52
C HIS A 12 -10.10 12.05 -21.57
N CYS A 13 -10.31 12.00 -20.25
CA CYS A 13 -9.24 11.89 -19.27
C CYS A 13 -9.65 10.94 -18.13
N ASP A 14 -9.01 9.77 -18.10
CA ASP A 14 -9.21 8.78 -17.05
C ASP A 14 -8.31 9.06 -15.85
N LEU A 15 -8.77 8.70 -14.66
CA LEU A 15 -7.93 8.67 -13.45
C LEU A 15 -7.20 7.32 -13.40
N GLY A 16 -5.89 7.36 -13.58
CA GLY A 16 -5.01 6.18 -13.56
C GLY A 16 -4.27 6.02 -12.24
N LEU A 17 -3.74 4.81 -12.03
CA LEU A 17 -2.83 4.45 -10.95
C LEU A 17 -1.62 3.76 -11.53
N VAL A 18 -0.43 4.26 -11.20
CA VAL A 18 0.85 3.60 -11.48
C VAL A 18 1.42 3.09 -10.16
N ALA A 19 1.56 1.78 -10.06
CA ALA A 19 2.27 1.11 -8.99
C ALA A 19 3.77 1.09 -9.29
N ASN A 20 4.55 1.74 -8.45
CA ASN A 20 6.00 1.76 -8.49
C ASN A 20 6.58 0.78 -7.45
N PRO A 21 7.86 0.42 -7.55
CA PRO A 21 8.55 -0.35 -6.52
C PRO A 21 8.41 0.26 -5.12
N ASP A 22 8.65 -0.57 -4.10
CA ASP A 22 8.60 -0.18 -2.69
C ASP A 22 7.22 0.31 -2.20
N ASN A 23 6.14 -0.19 -2.80
CA ASN A 23 4.76 0.23 -2.50
C ASN A 23 4.54 1.75 -2.69
N ASN A 24 5.20 2.37 -3.68
CA ASN A 24 4.94 3.75 -4.05
C ASN A 24 3.85 3.82 -5.14
N TYR A 25 2.87 4.71 -4.97
CA TYR A 25 1.72 4.81 -5.88
C TYR A 25 1.62 6.22 -6.44
N LYS A 26 1.53 6.35 -7.77
CA LYS A 26 1.32 7.62 -8.47
C LYS A 26 -0.05 7.62 -9.12
N LEU A 27 -0.90 8.57 -8.71
CA LEU A 27 -2.14 8.87 -9.41
C LEU A 27 -1.85 9.73 -10.64
N THR A 28 -2.51 9.43 -11.75
CA THR A 28 -2.32 10.13 -13.03
C THR A 28 -3.66 10.49 -13.65
N GLY A 29 -3.66 11.46 -14.57
CA GLY A 29 -4.86 11.88 -15.28
C GLY A 29 -5.65 12.95 -14.55
N CYS A 30 -6.98 12.87 -14.58
CA CYS A 30 -7.87 13.94 -14.13
C CYS A 30 -8.91 13.44 -13.12
N LEU A 31 -9.22 14.28 -12.15
CA LEU A 31 -10.38 14.10 -11.26
C LEU A 31 -11.29 15.32 -11.44
N VAL A 32 -12.56 15.09 -11.80
CA VAL A 32 -13.55 16.15 -11.84
C VAL A 32 -13.80 16.68 -10.43
N GLU A 33 -14.19 17.95 -10.32
CA GLU A 33 -14.57 18.55 -9.04
C GLU A 33 -15.76 17.80 -8.43
N ARG A 34 -15.73 17.61 -7.10
CA ARG A 34 -16.68 16.80 -6.35
C ARG A 34 -16.85 17.37 -4.95
N ASP A 35 -18.09 17.37 -4.47
CA ASP A 35 -18.40 17.79 -3.09
C ASP A 35 -17.96 16.75 -2.04
N LYS A 36 -17.74 15.50 -2.46
CA LYS A 36 -17.30 14.39 -1.60
C LYS A 36 -15.98 13.79 -2.10
N PRO A 37 -15.01 13.52 -1.20
CA PRO A 37 -13.77 12.84 -1.56
C PRO A 37 -14.03 11.51 -2.26
N LEU A 38 -13.17 11.15 -3.23
CA LEU A 38 -13.20 9.85 -3.87
C LEU A 38 -12.45 8.84 -2.96
N PRO A 39 -13.13 7.83 -2.38
CA PRO A 39 -12.45 6.84 -1.55
C PRO A 39 -11.56 5.94 -2.42
N LEU A 40 -10.30 5.78 -2.01
CA LEU A 40 -9.31 4.97 -2.72
C LEU A 40 -8.89 3.79 -1.84
N LYS A 41 -8.89 2.59 -2.42
CA LYS A 41 -8.40 1.36 -1.80
C LYS A 41 -7.53 0.63 -2.81
N PHE A 42 -6.25 0.49 -2.51
CA PHE A 42 -5.28 -0.13 -3.40
C PHE A 42 -4.69 -1.40 -2.78
N ALA A 43 -4.39 -2.37 -3.62
CA ALA A 43 -3.67 -3.55 -3.20
C ALA A 43 -2.20 -3.20 -2.94
N VAL A 44 -1.67 -3.67 -1.80
CA VAL A 44 -0.23 -3.64 -1.49
C VAL A 44 0.51 -4.47 -2.56
N GLN A 45 1.53 -3.89 -3.20
CA GLN A 45 2.24 -4.50 -4.33
C GLN A 45 3.40 -5.40 -3.89
N ASP A 46 4.06 -5.03 -2.80
CA ASP A 46 5.10 -5.80 -2.13
C ASP A 46 4.68 -6.07 -0.68
N PRO A 47 3.93 -7.18 -0.45
CA PRO A 47 3.46 -7.56 0.89
C PRO A 47 4.58 -7.92 1.85
N GLU A 48 5.69 -8.46 1.35
CA GLU A 48 6.84 -8.89 2.14
C GLU A 48 7.52 -7.70 2.80
N ARG A 49 7.82 -6.66 2.01
CA ARG A 49 8.39 -5.42 2.51
C ARG A 49 7.42 -4.70 3.43
N TYR A 50 6.15 -4.60 3.06
CA TYR A 50 5.13 -3.96 3.90
C TYR A 50 5.05 -4.63 5.27
N THR A 51 4.96 -5.96 5.31
CA THR A 51 4.84 -6.74 6.54
C THR A 51 6.09 -6.61 7.40
N SER A 52 7.27 -6.69 6.80
CA SER A 52 8.55 -6.54 7.51
C SER A 52 8.70 -5.16 8.17
N GLN A 53 8.33 -4.10 7.45
CA GLN A 53 8.36 -2.73 7.97
C GLN A 53 7.31 -2.50 9.06
N ARG A 54 6.09 -3.03 8.87
CA ARG A 54 5.03 -2.90 9.87
C ARG A 54 5.40 -3.65 11.16
N LEU A 55 5.96 -4.84 11.04
CA LEU A 55 6.46 -5.60 12.18
C LEU A 55 7.58 -4.84 12.92
N ALA A 56 8.57 -4.31 12.20
CA ALA A 56 9.63 -3.49 12.82
C ALA A 56 9.06 -2.28 13.59
N THR A 57 8.06 -1.62 12.99
CA THR A 57 7.39 -0.47 13.60
C THR A 57 6.67 -0.87 14.88
N LEU A 58 5.88 -1.95 14.85
CA LEU A 58 5.15 -2.45 16.02
C LEU A 58 6.09 -2.88 17.16
N LEU A 59 7.18 -3.60 16.84
CA LEU A 59 8.17 -4.00 17.84
C LEU A 59 8.80 -2.78 18.53
N LYS A 60 9.11 -1.73 17.75
CA LYS A 60 9.63 -0.46 18.28
C LYS A 60 8.60 0.26 19.15
N GLU A 61 7.35 0.36 18.72
CA GLU A 61 6.24 0.96 19.50
C GLU A 61 6.05 0.26 20.86
N LEU A 62 6.33 -1.05 20.93
CA LEU A 62 6.24 -1.87 22.13
C LEU A 62 7.55 -1.96 22.95
N ASN A 63 8.58 -1.20 22.57
CA ASN A 63 9.91 -1.25 23.19
C ASN A 63 10.59 -2.64 23.18
N ILE A 64 10.27 -3.46 22.18
CA ILE A 64 10.92 -4.76 21.95
C ILE A 64 12.13 -4.53 21.03
N GLY A 65 13.33 -4.63 21.60
CA GLY A 65 14.58 -4.46 20.87
C GLY A 65 14.90 -5.65 19.94
N VAL A 66 15.17 -5.36 18.67
CA VAL A 66 15.72 -6.34 17.70
C VAL A 66 17.12 -5.87 17.29
N SER A 67 18.15 -6.64 17.64
CA SER A 67 19.54 -6.34 17.29
C SER A 67 19.92 -6.75 15.86
N GLY A 68 19.08 -7.55 15.20
CA GLY A 68 19.30 -8.06 13.85
C GLY A 68 18.47 -7.38 12.77
N LYS A 69 18.44 -8.02 11.58
CA LYS A 69 17.58 -7.60 10.46
C LYS A 69 16.38 -8.55 10.34
N ILE A 70 15.19 -8.00 10.12
CA ILE A 70 14.00 -8.79 9.76
C ILE A 70 14.20 -9.29 8.33
N ARG A 71 13.95 -10.59 8.11
CA ARG A 71 14.06 -11.25 6.82
C ARG A 71 12.83 -12.08 6.55
N VAL A 72 12.34 -12.03 5.32
CA VAL A 72 11.39 -13.03 4.83
C VAL A 72 12.17 -14.29 4.51
N GLY A 73 11.60 -15.44 4.89
CA GLY A 73 12.24 -16.73 4.70
C GLY A 73 11.26 -17.85 4.95
N THR A 74 11.68 -19.05 4.56
CA THR A 74 10.95 -20.28 4.86
C THR A 74 11.19 -20.70 6.30
N ALA A 75 10.24 -21.45 6.86
CA ALA A 75 10.41 -22.07 8.15
C ALA A 75 11.66 -22.98 8.13
N PRO A 76 12.64 -22.79 9.03
CA PRO A 76 13.78 -23.72 9.11
C PRO A 76 13.30 -25.11 9.55
N GLU A 77 14.05 -26.15 9.14
CA GLU A 77 13.76 -27.55 9.48
C GLU A 77 13.92 -27.86 10.97
N LYS A 78 14.73 -27.07 11.68
CA LYS A 78 14.96 -27.24 13.11
C LYS A 78 13.69 -26.97 13.92
N GLN A 79 13.47 -27.78 14.94
CA GLN A 79 12.36 -27.64 15.88
C GLN A 79 12.41 -26.28 16.59
N ARG A 80 11.28 -25.59 16.68
CA ARG A 80 11.15 -24.26 17.32
C ARG A 80 10.10 -24.29 18.41
N LYS A 81 10.29 -23.47 19.44
CA LYS A 81 9.27 -23.20 20.46
C LYS A 81 8.23 -22.24 19.89
N LEU A 82 6.94 -22.62 19.92
CA LEU A 82 5.84 -21.71 19.62
C LEU A 82 5.76 -20.64 20.71
N ILE A 83 5.76 -19.37 20.32
CA ILE A 83 5.70 -18.23 21.25
C ILE A 83 4.34 -17.52 21.23
N ALA A 84 3.62 -17.57 20.11
CA ALA A 84 2.30 -16.96 19.94
C ALA A 84 1.60 -17.51 18.69
N MET A 85 0.27 -17.44 18.68
CA MET A 85 -0.60 -17.70 17.53
C MET A 85 -1.78 -16.72 17.63
N HIS A 86 -2.21 -16.13 16.50
CA HIS A 86 -3.36 -15.23 16.45
C HIS A 86 -4.67 -16.03 16.42
#